data_AF-A0A846SHS1-F1
#
_entry.id   AF-A0A846SHS1-F1
#
_cell.length_a   1.000
_cell.length_b   1.000
_cell.length_c   1.000
_cell.angle_alpha   90.00
_cell.angle_beta   90.00
_cell.angle_gamma   90.00
#
_symmetry.space_group_name_H-M   'P 1'
#
loop_
_entity.id
_entity.type
_entity.pdbx_description
1 polymer ?
#
loop_
_entity_poly.entity_id
_entity_poly.type
_entity_poly.pdbx_seq_one_letter_code
_entity_poly.pdbx_strand_id
1 'polypeptide(L)'
;MANSTVEKLTPTRVKLSITVTPDDLKPSIAHAYEHIAQDVQIPGFRKGKVPAPIIDQRIGRGAVIEHAVNEGLDKFFRDATVEHKLRVVGRPAADITQWPNEKDFSGDLLVDIEVDVRPDIDLPAYDDITVTVDAVEADEAALDAELDNMRARFGTLVPVDRPAAKGDFVELDLVATIDGAEIDRAEGVSYEIGSGELLEGIDDAIESLTAGEDTTFRSALVGGDHAGSEAEVSVSVKAVKERELPEADDDFAQIASEFDTIAELRESLAERVAQQGVFTQGSAARDKLVEALLEKIEIPVPPQLIEDEVHNHLEGEGRLEDDVHRAEVTEASEKQFRTQVLLDTIAEQADVQVSQEELSQYLIQSAAQYGMAPQEFVEALQSSNQLPALVGEVARNKALAIALGKVKVVDSNGKAVDLSDFIVTDDEAAEAETEAEEKPAKKAPAKKAPAKKAPAKKADADAADEPAEKKPAAKKPAAKKAPAKKAADKAE
;
A
#
# COMPACT_ATOMS: atom_id res chain seq x y z
N MET A 1 29.11 23.39 8.82
CA MET A 1 27.71 23.08 8.46
C MET A 1 27.06 24.41 8.18
N ALA A 2 26.14 24.47 7.22
CA ALA A 2 25.33 25.67 7.03
C ALA A 2 24.59 26.01 8.34
N ASN A 3 24.52 27.28 8.71
CA ASN A 3 23.71 27.71 9.85
C ASN A 3 22.29 27.96 9.33
N SER A 4 21.27 27.43 10.00
CA SER A 4 19.88 27.56 9.54
C SER A 4 18.96 28.13 10.63
N THR A 5 17.96 28.92 10.23
CA THR A 5 16.95 29.49 11.13
C THR A 5 15.54 29.33 10.55
N VAL A 6 14.58 28.95 11.40
CA VAL A 6 13.18 28.75 11.03
C VAL A 6 12.30 29.91 11.50
N GLU A 7 11.45 30.38 10.60
CA GLU A 7 10.32 31.26 10.87
C GLU A 7 9.02 30.53 10.49
N LYS A 8 8.05 30.41 11.42
CA LYS A 8 6.72 29.88 11.09
C LYS A 8 5.86 31.00 10.49
N LEU A 9 5.52 30.88 9.21
CA LEU A 9 4.68 31.85 8.49
C LEU A 9 3.18 31.59 8.74
N THR A 10 2.80 30.31 8.79
CA THR A 10 1.47 29.83 9.19
C THR A 10 1.63 28.55 10.03
N PRO A 11 0.56 27.92 10.57
CA PRO A 11 0.67 26.60 11.20
C PRO A 11 1.22 25.49 10.27
N THR A 12 1.07 25.66 8.96
CA THR A 12 1.44 24.70 7.90
C THR A 12 2.56 25.16 6.99
N ARG A 13 3.07 26.39 7.13
CA ARG A 13 4.09 26.99 6.25
C ARG A 13 5.26 27.50 7.08
N VAL A 14 6.48 27.08 6.73
CA VAL A 14 7.71 27.60 7.33
C VAL A 14 8.64 28.21 6.29
N LYS A 15 9.44 29.16 6.74
CA LYS A 15 10.57 29.72 6.01
C LYS A 15 11.88 29.31 6.71
N LEU A 16 12.77 28.69 5.96
CA LEU A 16 14.11 28.29 6.34
C LEU A 16 15.11 29.27 5.71
N SER A 17 15.69 30.16 6.50
CA SER A 17 16.83 30.97 6.07
C SER A 17 18.13 30.21 6.36
N ILE A 18 18.86 29.84 5.30
CA ILE A 18 20.06 29.01 5.34
C ILE A 18 21.27 29.84 4.92
N THR A 19 22.29 29.87 5.79
CA THR A 19 23.59 30.54 5.55
C THR A 19 24.67 29.50 5.34
N VAL A 20 25.12 29.34 4.09
CA VAL A 20 26.19 28.40 3.72
C VAL A 20 27.51 29.15 3.56
N THR A 21 28.51 28.77 4.37
CA THR A 21 29.83 29.41 4.34
C THR A 21 30.65 28.99 3.10
N PRO A 22 31.64 29.80 2.66
CA PRO A 22 32.60 29.37 1.64
C PRO A 22 33.33 28.06 1.95
N ASP A 23 33.49 27.68 3.22
CA ASP A 23 34.08 26.39 3.60
C ASP A 23 33.10 25.22 3.42
N ASP A 24 31.81 25.43 3.71
CA ASP A 24 30.75 24.44 3.49
C ASP A 24 30.36 24.28 2.01
N LEU A 25 30.57 25.31 1.17
CA LEU A 25 30.24 25.28 -0.26
C LEU A 25 31.39 24.73 -1.15
N LYS A 26 32.63 24.69 -0.65
CA LYS A 26 33.80 24.14 -1.37
C LYS A 26 33.61 22.72 -1.94
N PRO A 27 32.99 21.76 -1.23
CA PRO A 27 32.74 20.43 -1.77
C PRO A 27 31.84 20.46 -3.02
N SER A 28 30.76 21.24 -2.99
CA SER A 28 29.84 21.39 -4.12
C SER A 28 30.51 22.09 -5.30
N ILE A 29 31.34 23.12 -5.06
CA ILE A 29 32.13 23.78 -6.11
C ILE A 29 33.11 22.80 -6.76
N ALA A 30 33.77 21.94 -5.98
CA ALA A 30 34.66 20.91 -6.52
C ALA A 30 33.89 19.89 -7.38
N HIS A 31 32.72 19.43 -6.94
CA HIS A 31 31.90 18.48 -7.68
C HIS A 31 31.32 19.09 -8.97
N ALA A 32 30.84 20.35 -8.93
CA ALA A 32 30.38 21.09 -10.09
C ALA A 32 31.47 21.19 -11.18
N TYR A 33 32.73 21.48 -10.83
CA TYR A 33 33.84 21.42 -11.79
C TYR A 33 34.03 20.02 -12.41
N GLU A 34 33.87 18.94 -11.64
CA GLU A 34 33.98 17.57 -12.15
C GLU A 34 32.80 17.17 -13.06
N HIS A 35 31.57 17.60 -12.75
CA HIS A 35 30.39 17.37 -13.58
C HIS A 35 30.49 18.14 -14.91
N ILE A 36 30.72 19.45 -14.83
CA ILE A 36 30.88 20.34 -15.98
C ILE A 36 32.03 19.87 -16.89
N ALA A 37 33.13 19.34 -16.33
CA ALA A 37 34.22 18.76 -17.10
C ALA A 37 33.83 17.51 -17.92
N GLN A 38 32.84 16.73 -17.47
CA GLN A 38 32.35 15.54 -18.17
C GLN A 38 31.42 15.90 -19.33
N ASP A 39 30.53 16.86 -19.12
CA ASP A 39 29.56 17.31 -20.12
C ASP A 39 30.20 18.13 -21.24
N VAL A 40 31.08 19.07 -20.91
CA VAL A 40 31.50 20.08 -21.88
C VAL A 40 32.68 19.62 -22.74
N GLN A 41 32.51 19.71 -24.06
CA GLN A 41 33.55 19.36 -25.03
C GLN A 41 34.41 20.59 -25.38
N ILE A 42 35.54 20.76 -24.70
CA ILE A 42 36.51 21.82 -25.00
C ILE A 42 37.59 21.29 -25.97
N PRO A 43 37.85 21.97 -27.11
CA PRO A 43 38.90 21.57 -28.05
C PRO A 43 40.28 21.44 -27.38
N GLY A 44 40.98 20.35 -27.69
CA GLY A 44 42.29 20.03 -27.10
C GLY A 44 42.25 19.24 -25.80
N PHE A 45 41.09 19.13 -25.13
CA PHE A 45 40.92 18.38 -23.89
C PHE A 45 40.00 17.16 -24.06
N ARG A 46 40.22 16.13 -23.23
CA ARG A 46 39.32 14.98 -23.13
C ARG A 46 38.22 15.29 -22.10
N LYS A 47 36.96 14.93 -22.42
CA LYS A 47 35.84 14.92 -21.47
C LYS A 47 36.24 14.25 -20.14
N GLY A 48 35.85 14.87 -19.03
CA GLY A 48 36.17 14.49 -17.66
C GLY A 48 37.60 14.83 -17.22
N LYS A 49 38.42 15.51 -18.05
CA LYS A 49 39.82 15.89 -17.76
C LYS A 49 40.17 17.30 -18.27
N VAL A 50 39.20 18.21 -18.21
CA VAL A 50 39.39 19.65 -18.40
C VAL A 50 39.85 20.28 -17.07
N PRO A 51 40.94 21.06 -17.01
CA PRO A 51 41.33 21.77 -15.79
C PRO A 51 40.40 22.95 -15.47
N ALA A 52 40.08 23.17 -14.19
CA ALA A 52 39.19 24.26 -13.73
C ALA A 52 39.50 25.66 -14.34
N PRO A 53 40.76 26.13 -14.46
CA PRO A 53 41.05 27.42 -15.10
C PRO A 53 40.66 27.53 -16.59
N ILE A 54 40.45 26.41 -17.28
CA ILE A 54 39.95 26.37 -18.66
C ILE A 54 38.41 26.36 -18.68
N ILE A 55 37.78 25.77 -17.66
CA ILE A 55 36.33 25.83 -17.44
C ILE A 55 35.93 27.28 -17.14
N ASP A 56 36.63 27.94 -16.20
CA ASP A 56 36.52 29.37 -15.88
C ASP A 56 36.52 30.26 -17.13
N GLN A 57 37.50 30.05 -18.03
CA GLN A 57 37.68 30.86 -19.23
C GLN A 57 36.65 30.58 -20.32
N ARG A 58 36.00 29.40 -20.31
CA ARG A 58 35.11 28.97 -21.40
C ARG A 58 33.63 29.06 -21.07
N ILE A 59 33.27 29.01 -19.79
CA ILE A 59 31.89 28.97 -19.29
C ILE A 59 31.62 30.13 -18.31
N GLY A 60 32.66 30.59 -17.59
CA GLY A 60 32.53 31.62 -16.55
C GLY A 60 32.34 31.01 -15.16
N ARG A 61 32.81 31.73 -14.12
CA ARG A 61 32.72 31.27 -12.74
C ARG A 61 31.30 31.29 -12.18
N GLY A 62 30.47 32.26 -12.57
CA GLY A 62 29.06 32.34 -12.17
C GLY A 62 28.31 31.03 -12.44
N ALA A 63 28.46 30.44 -13.63
CA ALA A 63 27.83 29.16 -13.98
C ALA A 63 28.35 27.95 -13.18
N VAL A 64 29.57 28.02 -12.62
CA VAL A 64 30.10 27.01 -11.69
C VAL A 64 29.49 27.19 -10.30
N ILE A 65 29.26 28.43 -9.84
CA ILE A 65 28.53 28.70 -8.60
C ILE A 65 27.07 28.26 -8.74
N GLU A 66 26.41 28.62 -9.85
CA GLU A 66 25.02 28.22 -10.14
C GLU A 66 24.84 26.70 -10.09
N HIS A 67 25.73 25.94 -10.76
CA HIS A 67 25.72 24.48 -10.71
C HIS A 67 25.99 23.95 -9.28
N ALA A 68 27.02 24.46 -8.60
CA ALA A 68 27.38 24.06 -7.23
C ALA A 68 26.31 24.38 -6.17
N VAL A 69 25.55 25.46 -6.36
CA VAL A 69 24.43 25.83 -5.50
C VAL A 69 23.26 24.92 -5.80
N ASN A 70 22.84 24.78 -7.05
CA ASN A 70 21.71 23.92 -7.44
C ASN A 70 21.90 22.46 -7.00
N GLU A 71 23.12 21.93 -7.09
CA GLU A 71 23.45 20.57 -6.59
C GLU A 71 23.59 20.51 -5.05
N GLY A 72 23.96 21.62 -4.40
CA GLY A 72 24.08 21.72 -2.95
C GLY A 72 22.75 21.93 -2.21
N LEU A 73 21.78 22.62 -2.84
CA LEU A 73 20.50 23.03 -2.23
C LEU A 73 19.77 21.86 -1.56
N ASP A 74 19.62 20.75 -2.28
CA ASP A 74 18.95 19.54 -1.80
C ASP A 74 19.55 19.02 -0.48
N LYS A 75 20.88 19.09 -0.36
CA LYS A 75 21.59 18.70 0.85
C LYS A 75 21.42 19.74 1.96
N PHE A 76 21.62 21.03 1.68
CA PHE A 76 21.52 22.07 2.69
C PHE A 76 20.10 22.15 3.28
N PHE A 77 19.07 21.94 2.46
CA PHE A 77 17.68 21.82 2.87
C PHE A 77 17.46 20.62 3.79
N ARG A 78 17.95 19.42 3.42
CA ARG A 78 17.83 18.19 4.25
C ARG A 78 18.60 18.28 5.57
N ASP A 79 19.81 18.84 5.56
CA ASP A 79 20.60 19.08 6.76
C ASP A 79 19.81 20.00 7.73
N ALA A 80 19.16 21.06 7.22
CA ALA A 80 18.38 22.01 8.01
C ALA A 80 17.01 21.48 8.49
N THR A 81 16.28 20.71 7.67
CA THR A 81 15.00 20.12 8.10
C THR A 81 15.20 19.06 9.19
N VAL A 82 16.32 18.32 9.16
CA VAL A 82 16.71 17.42 10.26
C VAL A 82 17.13 18.20 11.50
N GLU A 83 17.90 19.29 11.37
CA GLU A 83 18.31 20.15 12.50
C GLU A 83 17.09 20.68 13.28
N HIS A 84 16.08 21.19 12.57
CA HIS A 84 14.85 21.76 13.17
C HIS A 84 13.68 20.77 13.30
N LYS A 85 13.90 19.49 13.04
CA LYS A 85 12.89 18.40 13.09
C LYS A 85 11.60 18.68 12.28
N LEU A 86 11.74 19.33 11.12
CA LEU A 86 10.61 19.75 10.30
C LEU A 86 10.04 18.57 9.48
N ARG A 87 8.77 18.23 9.75
CA ARG A 87 7.98 17.26 8.98
C ARG A 87 7.48 17.90 7.68
N VAL A 88 8.35 18.01 6.68
CA VAL A 88 8.02 18.52 5.34
C VAL A 88 6.98 17.63 4.66
N VAL A 89 5.93 18.26 4.10
CA VAL A 89 4.87 17.58 3.32
C VAL A 89 4.69 18.15 1.91
N GLY A 90 4.97 19.44 1.69
CA GLY A 90 4.87 20.09 0.38
C GLY A 90 6.20 20.23 -0.35
N ARG A 91 6.14 20.74 -1.59
CA ARG A 91 7.34 21.05 -2.38
C ARG A 91 8.03 22.30 -1.85
N PRO A 92 9.37 22.30 -1.62
CA PRO A 92 10.09 23.50 -1.22
C PRO A 92 10.25 24.49 -2.39
N ALA A 93 10.04 25.77 -2.11
CA ALA A 93 10.34 26.88 -2.99
C ALA A 93 11.56 27.65 -2.45
N ALA A 94 12.68 27.62 -3.18
CA ALA A 94 13.93 28.26 -2.79
C ALA A 94 14.16 29.58 -3.55
N ASP A 95 14.45 30.66 -2.82
CA ASP A 95 14.97 31.93 -3.32
C ASP A 95 16.41 32.16 -2.82
N ILE A 96 17.28 32.67 -3.67
CA ILE A 96 18.71 32.82 -3.37
C ILE A 96 19.01 34.31 -3.18
N THR A 97 18.83 34.76 -1.94
CA THR A 97 18.87 36.18 -1.54
C THR A 97 20.29 36.78 -1.59
N GLN A 98 21.34 35.95 -1.48
CA GLN A 98 22.72 36.39 -1.70
C GLN A 98 23.57 35.29 -2.32
N TRP A 99 24.23 35.60 -3.44
CA TRP A 99 25.20 34.73 -4.11
C TRP A 99 26.65 35.02 -3.66
N PRO A 100 27.52 33.99 -3.54
CA PRO A 100 28.96 34.16 -3.36
C PRO A 100 29.62 34.91 -4.53
N ASN A 101 30.77 35.54 -4.25
CA ASN A 101 31.52 36.35 -5.20
C ASN A 101 32.11 35.51 -6.35
N GLU A 102 31.66 35.76 -7.59
CA GLU A 102 32.14 35.11 -8.82
C GLU A 102 33.66 35.09 -9.00
N LYS A 103 34.41 36.02 -8.40
CA LYS A 103 35.85 36.16 -8.65
C LYS A 103 36.69 35.18 -7.85
N ASP A 104 36.28 34.81 -6.65
CA ASP A 104 37.10 34.07 -5.69
C ASP A 104 36.30 33.11 -4.78
N PHE A 105 34.98 32.99 -5.00
CA PHE A 105 34.05 32.20 -4.19
C PHE A 105 33.99 32.64 -2.71
N SER A 106 34.29 33.91 -2.43
CA SER A 106 34.18 34.51 -1.09
C SER A 106 32.78 35.06 -0.79
N GLY A 107 32.44 35.19 0.50
CA GLY A 107 31.12 35.60 0.96
C GLY A 107 30.14 34.43 1.04
N ASP A 108 29.25 34.49 2.03
CA ASP A 108 28.30 33.41 2.31
C ASP A 108 27.17 33.39 1.27
N LEU A 109 26.72 32.19 0.93
CA LEU A 109 25.48 31.96 0.19
C LEU A 109 24.31 32.07 1.18
N LEU A 110 23.33 32.92 0.88
CA LEU A 110 22.07 33.01 1.62
C LEU A 110 20.94 32.48 0.75
N VAL A 111 20.19 31.51 1.29
CA VAL A 111 19.03 30.90 0.64
C VAL A 111 17.86 30.96 1.60
N ASP A 112 16.73 31.50 1.14
CA ASP A 112 15.45 31.43 1.83
C ASP A 112 14.62 30.33 1.17
N ILE A 113 14.28 29.28 1.92
CA ILE A 113 13.44 28.18 1.43
C ILE A 113 12.11 28.21 2.17
N GLU A 114 11.02 28.48 1.46
CA GLU A 114 9.67 28.25 1.99
C GLU A 114 9.21 26.83 1.68
N VAL A 115 8.56 26.18 2.64
CA VAL A 115 7.99 24.85 2.44
C VAL A 115 6.79 24.60 3.35
N ASP A 116 5.87 23.76 2.88
CA ASP A 116 4.74 23.30 3.68
C ASP A 116 5.15 22.13 4.58
N VAL A 117 4.75 22.19 5.84
CA VAL A 117 5.00 21.19 6.89
C VAL A 117 3.69 20.67 7.48
N ARG A 118 3.70 19.41 7.94
CA ARG A 118 2.62 18.88 8.78
C ARG A 118 2.47 19.78 10.01
N PRO A 119 1.26 20.24 10.35
CA PRO A 119 1.06 21.09 11.52
C PRO A 119 1.33 20.30 12.81
N ASP A 120 1.78 21.02 13.84
CA ASP A 120 1.74 20.51 15.21
C ASP A 120 0.30 20.69 15.73
N ILE A 121 -0.32 19.62 16.25
CA ILE A 121 -1.67 19.64 16.84
C ILE A 121 -1.64 18.99 18.23
N ASP A 122 -2.45 19.50 19.15
CA ASP A 122 -2.63 18.94 20.49
C ASP A 122 -3.84 17.99 20.52
N LEU A 123 -3.66 16.76 21.04
CA LEU A 123 -4.77 15.82 21.20
C LEU A 123 -5.53 16.05 22.53
N PRO A 124 -6.88 15.95 22.53
CA PRO A 124 -7.67 16.05 23.75
C PRO A 124 -7.49 14.81 24.65
N ALA A 125 -7.93 14.92 25.91
CA ALA A 125 -8.02 13.76 26.80
C ALA A 125 -9.05 12.75 26.28
N TYR A 126 -8.67 11.46 26.26
CA TYR A 126 -9.52 10.37 25.78
C TYR A 126 -10.69 10.05 26.72
N ASP A 127 -10.53 10.31 28.02
CA ASP A 127 -11.51 9.97 29.07
C ASP A 127 -12.87 10.68 28.87
N ASP A 128 -12.87 11.87 28.28
CA ASP A 128 -14.06 12.68 27.95
C ASP A 128 -14.64 12.35 26.55
N ILE A 129 -14.18 11.27 25.91
CA ILE A 129 -14.72 10.76 24.64
C ILE A 129 -15.64 9.57 24.94
N THR A 130 -16.84 9.59 24.35
CA THR A 130 -17.74 8.43 24.31
C THR A 130 -18.05 8.13 22.84
N VAL A 131 -17.90 6.88 22.45
CA VAL A 131 -18.17 6.38 21.10
C VAL A 131 -19.35 5.42 21.16
N THR A 132 -20.35 5.62 20.29
CA THR A 132 -21.54 4.75 20.21
C THR A 132 -21.48 3.89 18.95
N VAL A 133 -21.28 2.59 19.13
CA VAL A 133 -21.40 1.60 18.05
C VAL A 133 -22.77 0.96 18.05
N ASP A 134 -23.10 0.28 16.97
CA ASP A 134 -24.36 -0.42 16.80
C ASP A 134 -24.30 -1.77 17.53
N ALA A 135 -25.38 -2.19 18.18
CA ALA A 135 -25.38 -3.38 19.03
C ALA A 135 -25.24 -4.68 18.21
N VAL A 136 -24.53 -5.66 18.76
CA VAL A 136 -24.51 -7.02 18.21
C VAL A 136 -25.87 -7.67 18.50
N GLU A 137 -26.70 -7.79 17.47
CA GLU A 137 -27.92 -8.59 17.51
C GLU A 137 -27.56 -10.08 17.36
N ALA A 138 -26.95 -10.65 18.40
CA ALA A 138 -26.77 -12.10 18.57
C ALA A 138 -28.10 -12.72 19.04
N ASP A 139 -29.14 -12.56 18.24
CA ASP A 139 -30.48 -13.09 18.49
C ASP A 139 -30.68 -14.48 17.86
N GLU A 140 -31.88 -15.04 18.01
CA GLU A 140 -32.20 -16.34 17.41
C GLU A 140 -32.16 -16.30 15.87
N ALA A 141 -32.44 -15.16 15.23
CA ALA A 141 -32.42 -15.04 13.77
C ALA A 141 -30.98 -15.00 13.21
N ALA A 142 -30.06 -14.29 13.85
CA ALA A 142 -28.63 -14.32 13.50
C ALA A 142 -28.03 -15.72 13.70
N LEU A 143 -28.43 -16.41 14.78
CA LEU A 143 -28.01 -17.78 15.06
C LEU A 143 -28.57 -18.78 14.04
N ASP A 144 -29.85 -18.67 13.69
CA ASP A 144 -30.51 -19.51 12.69
C ASP A 144 -29.91 -19.29 11.30
N ALA A 145 -29.64 -18.05 10.90
CA ALA A 145 -29.00 -17.73 9.63
C ALA A 145 -27.60 -18.35 9.51
N GLU A 146 -26.80 -18.31 10.57
CA GLU A 146 -25.45 -18.88 10.56
C GLU A 146 -25.43 -20.41 10.68
N LEU A 147 -26.44 -21.00 11.34
CA LEU A 147 -26.70 -22.44 11.29
C LEU A 147 -27.14 -22.86 9.88
N ASP A 148 -27.96 -22.08 9.18
CA ASP A 148 -28.39 -22.36 7.80
C ASP A 148 -27.24 -22.19 6.81
N ASN A 149 -26.34 -21.21 7.00
CA ASN A 149 -25.06 -21.10 6.28
C ASN A 149 -24.15 -22.33 6.48
N MET A 150 -24.24 -23.00 7.63
CA MET A 150 -23.55 -24.27 7.87
C MET A 150 -24.27 -25.44 7.19
N ARG A 151 -25.59 -25.57 7.37
CA ARG A 151 -26.44 -26.59 6.74
C ARG A 151 -26.36 -26.56 5.20
N ALA A 152 -26.22 -25.37 4.61
CA ALA A 152 -26.09 -25.17 3.16
C ALA A 152 -24.89 -25.93 2.56
N ARG A 153 -23.80 -26.13 3.33
CA ARG A 153 -22.61 -26.88 2.89
C ARG A 153 -22.85 -28.39 2.79
N PHE A 154 -23.93 -28.87 3.41
CA PHE A 154 -24.39 -30.26 3.41
C PHE A 154 -25.75 -30.40 2.67
N GLY A 155 -26.23 -29.33 2.05
CA GLY A 155 -27.51 -29.29 1.34
C GLY A 155 -27.52 -30.16 0.08
N THR A 156 -28.66 -30.78 -0.21
CA THR A 156 -28.87 -31.56 -1.43
C THR A 156 -29.64 -30.73 -2.46
N LEU A 157 -29.21 -30.73 -3.72
CA LEU A 157 -29.89 -30.01 -4.80
C LEU A 157 -31.04 -30.87 -5.37
N VAL A 158 -32.28 -30.42 -5.19
CA VAL A 158 -33.50 -31.14 -5.59
C VAL A 158 -34.18 -30.40 -6.75
N PRO A 159 -34.45 -31.05 -7.90
CA PRO A 159 -35.12 -30.40 -9.03
C PRO A 159 -36.54 -29.89 -8.70
N VAL A 160 -36.89 -28.71 -9.21
CA VAL A 160 -38.19 -28.06 -8.95
C VAL A 160 -38.89 -27.54 -10.21
N ASP A 161 -40.20 -27.76 -10.28
CA ASP A 161 -41.08 -27.32 -11.36
C ASP A 161 -41.66 -25.91 -11.08
N ARG A 162 -40.78 -24.92 -10.88
CA ARG A 162 -41.12 -23.50 -10.67
C ARG A 162 -40.09 -22.59 -11.35
N PRO A 163 -40.41 -21.29 -11.60
CA PRO A 163 -39.40 -20.31 -11.97
C PRO A 163 -38.26 -20.27 -10.94
N ALA A 164 -37.04 -20.08 -11.44
CA ALA A 164 -35.85 -19.94 -10.63
C ALA A 164 -35.85 -18.61 -9.86
N ALA A 165 -35.31 -18.63 -8.65
CA ALA A 165 -35.19 -17.47 -7.76
C ALA A 165 -33.77 -17.42 -7.15
N LYS A 166 -33.39 -16.27 -6.58
CA LYS A 166 -32.13 -16.12 -5.85
C LYS A 166 -31.91 -17.22 -4.81
N GLY A 167 -30.75 -17.88 -4.87
CA GLY A 167 -30.39 -19.03 -4.03
C GLY A 167 -30.76 -20.41 -4.61
N ASP A 168 -31.48 -20.48 -5.73
CA ASP A 168 -31.60 -21.74 -6.49
C ASP A 168 -30.33 -22.03 -7.30
N PHE A 169 -30.10 -23.32 -7.55
CA PHE A 169 -29.09 -23.81 -8.46
C PHE A 169 -29.71 -24.15 -9.82
N VAL A 170 -29.27 -23.45 -10.85
CA VAL A 170 -29.66 -23.74 -12.23
C VAL A 170 -28.58 -24.55 -12.95
N GLU A 171 -29.03 -25.41 -13.87
CA GLU A 171 -28.17 -26.07 -14.86
C GLU A 171 -28.37 -25.37 -16.20
N LEU A 172 -27.31 -24.80 -16.77
CA LEU A 172 -27.34 -23.91 -17.92
C LEU A 172 -26.47 -24.42 -19.08
N ASP A 173 -26.90 -24.15 -20.31
CA ASP A 173 -25.99 -24.04 -21.46
C ASP A 173 -25.82 -22.57 -21.82
N LEU A 174 -24.60 -22.19 -22.21
CA LEU A 174 -24.17 -20.84 -22.53
C LEU A 174 -23.48 -20.83 -23.89
N VAL A 175 -23.86 -19.90 -24.77
CA VAL A 175 -23.18 -19.67 -26.07
C VAL A 175 -22.91 -18.19 -26.24
N ALA A 176 -21.63 -17.81 -26.24
CA ALA A 176 -21.19 -16.43 -26.40
C ALA A 176 -20.87 -16.12 -27.87
N THR A 177 -21.41 -15.01 -28.40
CA THR A 177 -21.22 -14.60 -29.79
C THR A 177 -20.78 -13.15 -29.93
N ILE A 178 -19.90 -12.88 -30.91
CA ILE A 178 -19.47 -11.53 -31.31
C ILE A 178 -19.62 -11.42 -32.83
N ASP A 179 -20.27 -10.36 -33.32
CA ASP A 179 -20.60 -10.16 -34.74
C ASP A 179 -21.29 -11.36 -35.43
N GLY A 180 -21.98 -12.21 -34.65
CA GLY A 180 -22.64 -13.44 -35.12
C GLY A 180 -21.70 -14.64 -35.31
N ALA A 181 -20.44 -14.56 -34.89
CA ALA A 181 -19.54 -15.71 -34.74
C ALA A 181 -19.62 -16.25 -33.31
N GLU A 182 -19.69 -17.57 -33.15
CA GLU A 182 -19.53 -18.26 -31.86
C GLU A 182 -18.07 -18.14 -31.40
N ILE A 183 -17.86 -17.57 -30.20
CA ILE A 183 -16.54 -17.30 -29.63
C ILE A 183 -16.21 -18.31 -28.51
N ASP A 184 -17.19 -18.60 -27.66
CA ASP A 184 -17.06 -19.58 -26.57
C ASP A 184 -18.41 -20.25 -26.26
N ARG A 185 -18.35 -21.41 -25.62
CA ARG A 185 -19.50 -22.26 -25.27
C ARG A 185 -19.22 -23.07 -24.02
N ALA A 186 -20.16 -23.06 -23.07
CA ALA A 186 -20.19 -23.98 -21.94
C ALA A 186 -21.52 -24.74 -21.92
N GLU A 187 -21.49 -26.05 -21.66
CA GLU A 187 -22.69 -26.89 -21.59
C GLU A 187 -22.75 -27.61 -20.23
N GLY A 188 -23.91 -27.58 -19.58
CA GLY A 188 -24.14 -28.21 -18.26
C GLY A 188 -23.52 -27.46 -17.08
N VAL A 189 -23.41 -26.13 -17.17
CA VAL A 189 -22.90 -25.27 -16.10
C VAL A 189 -23.87 -25.27 -14.92
N SER A 190 -23.41 -25.62 -13.73
CA SER A 190 -24.19 -25.48 -12.49
C SER A 190 -23.87 -24.13 -11.84
N TYR A 191 -24.89 -23.32 -11.54
CA TYR A 191 -24.72 -21.95 -11.05
C TYR A 191 -25.76 -21.60 -9.98
N GLU A 192 -25.34 -20.95 -8.88
CA GLU A 192 -26.23 -20.45 -7.80
C GLU A 192 -26.67 -19.01 -8.12
N ILE A 193 -27.98 -18.78 -8.30
CA ILE A 193 -28.51 -17.46 -8.70
C ILE A 193 -28.25 -16.42 -7.60
N GLY A 194 -27.67 -15.30 -7.99
CA GLY A 194 -27.29 -14.20 -7.11
C GLY A 194 -25.92 -14.35 -6.44
N SER A 195 -25.09 -15.30 -6.90
CA SER A 195 -23.69 -15.44 -6.49
C SER A 195 -22.75 -14.46 -7.22
N GLY A 196 -23.08 -14.08 -8.47
CA GLY A 196 -22.30 -13.13 -9.27
C GLY A 196 -20.99 -13.70 -9.85
N GLU A 197 -20.69 -14.98 -9.66
CA GLU A 197 -19.39 -15.57 -10.02
C GLU A 197 -19.20 -15.87 -11.53
N LEU A 198 -20.27 -15.78 -12.34
CA LEU A 198 -20.31 -16.33 -13.70
C LEU A 198 -20.22 -15.28 -14.82
N LEU A 199 -21.20 -14.39 -14.93
CA LEU A 199 -21.25 -13.30 -15.92
C LEU A 199 -22.07 -12.12 -15.39
N GLU A 200 -21.64 -10.88 -15.64
CA GLU A 200 -22.38 -9.68 -15.26
C GLU A 200 -23.73 -9.64 -15.99
N GLY A 201 -24.84 -9.48 -15.25
CA GLY A 201 -26.21 -9.47 -15.78
C GLY A 201 -26.85 -10.84 -16.00
N ILE A 202 -26.19 -11.95 -15.65
CA ILE A 202 -26.77 -13.28 -15.84
C ILE A 202 -27.92 -13.59 -14.88
N ASP A 203 -27.87 -13.07 -13.65
CA ASP A 203 -28.90 -13.27 -12.62
C ASP A 203 -30.25 -12.66 -13.07
N ASP A 204 -30.22 -11.37 -13.45
CA ASP A 204 -31.40 -10.64 -13.96
C ASP A 204 -32.02 -11.32 -15.21
N ALA A 205 -31.19 -11.99 -16.02
CA ALA A 205 -31.64 -12.69 -17.21
C ALA A 205 -32.38 -14.01 -16.90
N ILE A 206 -32.18 -14.62 -15.73
CA ILE A 206 -32.66 -15.96 -15.39
C ILE A 206 -33.56 -16.06 -14.14
N GLU A 207 -33.63 -15.04 -13.26
CA GLU A 207 -34.47 -14.98 -12.04
C GLU A 207 -36.00 -14.93 -12.31
N SER A 208 -36.44 -15.32 -13.51
CA SER A 208 -37.86 -15.51 -13.84
C SER A 208 -38.11 -16.68 -14.79
N LEU A 209 -37.06 -17.44 -15.16
CA LEU A 209 -37.14 -18.54 -16.12
C LEU A 209 -37.38 -19.88 -15.43
N THR A 210 -38.08 -20.76 -16.14
CA THR A 210 -38.35 -22.15 -15.76
C THR A 210 -37.45 -23.10 -16.55
N ALA A 211 -37.29 -24.35 -16.09
CA ALA A 211 -36.59 -25.39 -16.84
C ALA A 211 -37.21 -25.59 -18.23
N GLY A 212 -36.37 -25.52 -19.27
CA GLY A 212 -36.75 -25.60 -20.69
C GLY A 212 -36.94 -24.24 -21.39
N GLU A 213 -36.64 -23.13 -20.73
CA GLU A 213 -36.74 -21.78 -21.31
C GLU A 213 -35.36 -21.19 -21.69
N ASP A 214 -35.34 -20.39 -22.76
CA ASP A 214 -34.15 -19.76 -23.34
C ASP A 214 -34.21 -18.22 -23.22
N THR A 215 -33.05 -17.56 -23.07
CA THR A 215 -32.93 -16.10 -23.08
C THR A 215 -31.64 -15.63 -23.76
N THR A 216 -31.55 -14.34 -24.10
CA THR A 216 -30.32 -13.70 -24.58
C THR A 216 -30.08 -12.37 -23.86
N PHE A 217 -28.83 -12.14 -23.45
CA PHE A 217 -28.37 -10.90 -22.82
C PHE A 217 -26.99 -10.51 -23.38
N ARG A 218 -26.44 -9.38 -22.90
CA ARG A 218 -25.07 -8.95 -23.23
C ARG A 218 -24.25 -8.80 -21.96
N SER A 219 -22.99 -9.20 -22.05
CA SER A 219 -22.05 -9.19 -20.94
C SER A 219 -20.62 -9.08 -21.47
N ALA A 220 -19.70 -8.61 -20.63
CA ALA A 220 -18.27 -8.61 -20.95
C ALA A 220 -17.67 -10.01 -20.67
N LEU A 221 -16.89 -10.54 -21.61
CA LEU A 221 -16.23 -11.83 -21.42
C LEU A 221 -15.11 -11.73 -20.37
N VAL A 222 -15.18 -12.55 -19.33
CA VAL A 222 -14.23 -12.52 -18.19
C VAL A 222 -12.89 -13.22 -18.49
N GLY A 223 -12.74 -13.84 -19.67
CA GLY A 223 -11.54 -14.61 -20.02
C GLY A 223 -11.39 -14.94 -21.50
N GLY A 224 -10.34 -15.71 -21.83
CA GLY A 224 -10.00 -16.12 -23.19
C GLY A 224 -9.35 -15.02 -24.05
N ASP A 225 -9.13 -15.30 -25.33
CA ASP A 225 -8.53 -14.36 -26.31
C ASP A 225 -9.38 -13.10 -26.57
N HIS A 226 -10.62 -13.08 -26.06
CA HIS A 226 -11.59 -11.99 -26.19
C HIS A 226 -11.97 -11.32 -24.85
N ALA A 227 -11.21 -11.56 -23.77
CA ALA A 227 -11.47 -10.97 -22.46
C ALA A 227 -11.67 -9.44 -22.52
N GLY A 228 -12.71 -8.93 -21.84
CA GLY A 228 -13.10 -7.52 -21.86
C GLY A 228 -13.88 -7.07 -23.11
N SER A 229 -14.19 -7.98 -24.05
CA SER A 229 -15.11 -7.70 -25.17
C SER A 229 -16.55 -7.93 -24.75
N GLU A 230 -17.49 -7.07 -25.17
CA GLU A 230 -18.91 -7.41 -25.11
C GLU A 230 -19.24 -8.58 -26.05
N ALA A 231 -20.01 -9.54 -25.55
CA ALA A 231 -20.60 -10.63 -26.32
C ALA A 231 -22.12 -10.68 -26.12
N GLU A 232 -22.84 -11.14 -27.14
CA GLU A 232 -24.25 -11.52 -27.02
C GLU A 232 -24.32 -13.00 -26.61
N VAL A 233 -24.80 -13.23 -25.39
CA VAL A 233 -24.78 -14.52 -24.71
C VAL A 233 -26.18 -15.11 -24.74
N SER A 234 -26.31 -16.29 -25.37
CA SER A 234 -27.51 -17.13 -25.29
C SER A 234 -27.42 -18.03 -24.07
N VAL A 235 -28.51 -18.14 -23.32
CA VAL A 235 -28.64 -19.02 -22.15
C VAL A 235 -29.83 -19.94 -22.36
N SER A 236 -29.64 -21.24 -22.11
CA SER A 236 -30.71 -22.25 -22.07
C SER A 236 -30.77 -22.87 -20.68
N VAL A 237 -31.90 -22.73 -19.98
CA VAL A 237 -32.09 -23.30 -18.63
C VAL A 237 -32.51 -24.76 -18.75
N LYS A 238 -31.61 -25.71 -18.42
CA LYS A 238 -31.90 -27.16 -18.46
C LYS A 238 -32.72 -27.63 -17.26
N ALA A 239 -32.40 -27.11 -16.07
CA ALA A 239 -33.06 -27.48 -14.83
C ALA A 239 -32.94 -26.36 -13.80
N VAL A 240 -33.96 -26.23 -12.95
CA VAL A 240 -33.94 -25.44 -11.71
C VAL A 240 -33.92 -26.43 -10.54
N LYS A 241 -33.07 -26.20 -9.54
CA LYS A 241 -32.92 -27.07 -8.36
C LYS A 241 -32.85 -26.20 -7.10
N GLU A 242 -33.69 -26.47 -6.12
CA GLU A 242 -33.59 -25.80 -4.80
C GLU A 242 -32.66 -26.59 -3.86
N ARG A 243 -32.03 -25.89 -2.91
CA ARG A 243 -31.09 -26.50 -1.95
C ARG A 243 -31.85 -26.95 -0.70
N GLU A 244 -32.20 -28.23 -0.65
CA GLU A 244 -32.80 -28.86 0.54
C GLU A 244 -31.74 -28.98 1.65
N LEU A 245 -31.96 -28.28 2.76
CA LEU A 245 -31.07 -28.27 3.93
C LEU A 245 -31.37 -29.49 4.83
N PRO A 246 -30.36 -30.23 5.32
CA PRO A 246 -30.58 -31.32 6.29
C PRO A 246 -31.31 -30.80 7.54
N GLU A 247 -32.08 -31.65 8.25
CA GLU A 247 -32.74 -31.21 9.49
C GLU A 247 -31.71 -30.75 10.53
N ALA A 248 -32.08 -29.76 11.36
CA ALA A 248 -31.20 -29.17 12.36
C ALA A 248 -31.28 -29.95 13.68
N ASP A 249 -30.65 -31.11 13.73
CA ASP A 249 -30.71 -32.06 14.83
C ASP A 249 -29.33 -32.55 15.32
N ASP A 250 -29.33 -33.48 16.28
CA ASP A 250 -28.11 -34.04 16.87
C ASP A 250 -27.29 -34.88 15.87
N ASP A 251 -27.95 -35.54 14.91
CA ASP A 251 -27.29 -36.29 13.83
C ASP A 251 -26.56 -35.31 12.88
N PHE A 252 -27.16 -34.17 12.55
CA PHE A 252 -26.48 -33.09 11.81
C PHE A 252 -25.30 -32.50 12.59
N ALA A 253 -25.46 -32.26 13.91
CA ALA A 253 -24.39 -31.72 14.75
C ALA A 253 -23.13 -32.60 14.72
N GLN A 254 -23.30 -33.92 14.86
CA GLN A 254 -22.21 -34.91 14.80
C GLN A 254 -21.57 -35.06 13.40
N ILE A 255 -22.26 -34.67 12.34
CA ILE A 255 -21.75 -34.69 10.95
C ILE A 255 -21.02 -33.39 10.59
N ALA A 256 -21.51 -32.25 11.10
CA ALA A 256 -21.03 -30.92 10.73
C ALA A 256 -19.97 -30.33 11.69
N SER A 257 -19.81 -30.88 12.89
CA SER A 257 -19.00 -30.29 13.96
C SER A 257 -18.33 -31.34 14.86
N GLU A 258 -17.68 -30.88 15.95
CA GLU A 258 -17.13 -31.75 17.00
C GLU A 258 -18.10 -32.02 18.17
N PHE A 259 -19.34 -31.53 18.09
CA PHE A 259 -20.34 -31.63 19.15
C PHE A 259 -21.27 -32.83 19.00
N ASP A 260 -21.70 -33.41 20.13
CA ASP A 260 -22.62 -34.55 20.14
C ASP A 260 -24.09 -34.14 19.92
N THR A 261 -24.44 -32.86 20.16
CA THR A 261 -25.83 -32.34 20.08
C THR A 261 -25.98 -31.00 19.37
N ILE A 262 -27.18 -30.72 18.84
CA ILE A 262 -27.53 -29.43 18.22
C ILE A 262 -27.53 -28.28 19.23
N ALA A 263 -27.72 -28.56 20.52
CA ALA A 263 -27.68 -27.56 21.59
C ALA A 263 -26.25 -27.03 21.80
N GLU A 264 -25.26 -27.91 21.85
CA GLU A 264 -23.84 -27.56 21.97
C GLU A 264 -23.34 -26.83 20.73
N LEU A 265 -23.74 -27.29 19.53
CA LEU A 265 -23.44 -26.57 18.28
C LEU A 265 -24.05 -25.16 18.27
N ARG A 266 -25.30 -24.98 18.73
CA ARG A 266 -25.92 -23.66 18.85
C ARG A 266 -25.24 -22.76 19.89
N GLU A 267 -24.78 -23.30 21.02
CA GLU A 267 -24.03 -22.53 22.01
C GLU A 267 -22.68 -22.05 21.45
N SER A 268 -21.95 -22.92 20.75
CA SER A 268 -20.69 -22.55 20.06
C SER A 268 -20.89 -21.55 18.91
N LEU A 269 -21.96 -21.71 18.13
CA LEU A 269 -22.32 -20.73 17.09
C LEU A 269 -22.68 -19.37 17.69
N ALA A 270 -23.40 -19.33 18.81
CA ALA A 270 -23.72 -18.09 19.51
C ALA A 270 -22.46 -17.40 20.05
N GLU A 271 -21.49 -18.15 20.60
CA GLU A 271 -20.20 -17.61 21.01
C GLU A 271 -19.44 -17.02 19.81
N ARG A 272 -19.36 -17.73 18.68
CA ARG A 272 -18.68 -17.23 17.47
C ARG A 272 -19.35 -15.99 16.89
N VAL A 273 -20.68 -15.94 16.85
CA VAL A 273 -21.43 -14.74 16.39
C VAL A 273 -21.19 -13.57 17.35
N ALA A 274 -21.13 -13.80 18.66
CA ALA A 274 -20.78 -12.77 19.63
C ALA A 274 -19.35 -12.25 19.45
N GLN A 275 -18.36 -13.13 19.28
CA GLN A 275 -16.96 -12.76 19.00
C GLN A 275 -16.84 -11.96 17.69
N GLN A 276 -17.44 -12.45 16.60
CA GLN A 276 -17.45 -11.74 15.31
C GLN A 276 -18.17 -10.39 15.38
N GLY A 277 -19.21 -10.29 16.21
CA GLY A 277 -19.89 -9.05 16.55
C GLY A 277 -18.99 -8.07 17.30
N VAL A 278 -18.24 -8.52 18.31
CA VAL A 278 -17.22 -7.70 19.00
C VAL A 278 -16.14 -7.23 18.00
N PHE A 279 -15.67 -8.09 17.10
CA PHE A 279 -14.73 -7.69 16.05
C PHE A 279 -15.30 -6.59 15.13
N THR A 280 -16.58 -6.69 14.79
CA THR A 280 -17.29 -5.69 13.97
C THR A 280 -17.46 -4.37 14.73
N GLN A 281 -17.86 -4.44 16.01
CA GLN A 281 -17.96 -3.28 16.89
C GLN A 281 -16.62 -2.59 17.12
N GLY A 282 -15.53 -3.33 17.27
CA GLY A 282 -14.19 -2.74 17.46
C GLY A 282 -13.72 -1.93 16.26
N SER A 283 -13.95 -2.42 15.03
CA SER A 283 -13.69 -1.67 13.81
C SER A 283 -14.55 -0.40 13.74
N ALA A 284 -15.87 -0.53 13.91
CA ALA A 284 -16.78 0.62 13.92
C ALA A 284 -16.46 1.64 15.04
N ALA A 285 -15.89 1.19 16.17
CA ALA A 285 -15.47 2.05 17.26
C ALA A 285 -14.16 2.80 16.95
N ARG A 286 -13.24 2.20 16.19
CA ARG A 286 -12.04 2.89 15.66
C ARG A 286 -12.44 4.02 14.70
N ASP A 287 -13.32 3.74 13.75
CA ASP A 287 -13.78 4.72 12.76
C ASP A 287 -14.50 5.89 13.44
N LYS A 288 -15.49 5.60 14.29
CA LYS A 288 -16.24 6.63 15.03
C LYS A 288 -15.37 7.39 16.04
N LEU A 289 -14.26 6.83 16.53
CA LEU A 289 -13.26 7.56 17.32
C LEU A 289 -12.47 8.57 16.46
N VAL A 290 -12.03 8.17 15.26
CA VAL A 290 -11.37 9.07 14.31
C VAL A 290 -12.29 10.23 13.95
N GLU A 291 -13.56 9.96 13.63
CA GLU A 291 -14.55 11.01 13.34
C GLU A 291 -14.77 11.94 14.54
N ALA A 292 -14.99 11.40 15.75
CA ALA A 292 -15.19 12.19 16.97
C ALA A 292 -13.95 13.00 17.40
N LEU A 293 -12.75 12.65 16.93
CA LEU A 293 -11.53 13.45 17.11
C LEU A 293 -11.40 14.54 16.04
N LEU A 294 -11.73 14.24 14.78
CA LEU A 294 -11.75 15.21 13.68
C LEU A 294 -12.79 16.32 13.88
N GLU A 295 -13.93 16.03 14.52
CA GLU A 295 -14.91 17.05 14.93
C GLU A 295 -14.41 17.95 16.08
N LYS A 296 -13.48 17.47 16.91
CA LYS A 296 -12.99 18.16 18.12
C LYS A 296 -11.71 18.96 17.90
N ILE A 297 -10.94 18.65 16.85
CA ILE A 297 -9.60 19.22 16.61
C ILE A 297 -9.61 19.98 15.27
N GLU A 298 -9.38 21.29 15.31
CA GLU A 298 -9.10 22.05 14.10
C GLU A 298 -7.69 21.70 13.61
N ILE A 299 -7.60 20.88 12.56
CA ILE A 299 -6.33 20.50 11.91
C ILE A 299 -6.12 21.40 10.67
N PRO A 300 -5.16 22.34 10.69
CA PRO A 300 -4.90 23.23 9.56
C PRO A 300 -4.32 22.46 8.36
N VAL A 301 -4.78 22.77 7.15
CA VAL A 301 -4.38 22.08 5.93
C VAL A 301 -3.50 23.01 5.06
N PRO A 302 -2.39 22.54 4.45
CA PRO A 302 -1.62 23.36 3.51
C PRO A 302 -2.37 23.46 2.17
N PRO A 303 -2.83 24.65 1.74
CA PRO A 303 -3.72 24.75 0.58
C PRO A 303 -3.04 24.45 -0.76
N GLN A 304 -1.71 24.63 -0.85
CA GLN A 304 -0.94 24.26 -2.05
C GLN A 304 -0.74 22.75 -2.18
N LEU A 305 -0.65 22.02 -1.07
CA LEU A 305 -0.55 20.55 -1.08
C LEU A 305 -1.85 19.94 -1.62
N ILE A 306 -3.00 20.46 -1.18
CA ILE A 306 -4.31 19.98 -1.65
C ILE A 306 -4.56 20.35 -3.11
N GLU A 307 -4.24 21.58 -3.56
CA GLU A 307 -4.40 21.92 -4.99
C GLU A 307 -3.45 21.08 -5.87
N ASP A 308 -2.21 20.78 -5.44
CA ASP A 308 -1.34 19.82 -6.12
C ASP A 308 -2.01 18.43 -6.19
N GLU A 309 -2.52 17.90 -5.07
CA GLU A 309 -3.15 16.56 -5.01
C GLU A 309 -4.41 16.46 -5.90
N VAL A 310 -5.32 17.43 -5.78
CA VAL A 310 -6.55 17.57 -6.58
C VAL A 310 -6.22 17.73 -8.06
N HIS A 311 -5.19 18.51 -8.42
CA HIS A 311 -4.75 18.66 -9.80
C HIS A 311 -4.25 17.34 -10.40
N ASN A 312 -3.38 16.62 -9.69
CA ASN A 312 -2.84 15.34 -10.16
C ASN A 312 -3.95 14.28 -10.31
N HIS A 313 -4.93 14.26 -9.38
CA HIS A 313 -6.10 13.37 -9.47
C HIS A 313 -6.94 13.67 -10.71
N LEU A 314 -7.34 14.93 -10.92
CA LEU A 314 -8.14 15.36 -12.07
C LEU A 314 -7.39 15.27 -13.40
N GLU A 315 -6.07 15.42 -13.43
CA GLU A 315 -5.25 15.14 -14.62
C GLU A 315 -5.27 13.65 -14.97
N GLY A 316 -5.16 12.78 -13.96
CA GLY A 316 -5.23 11.31 -14.13
C GLY A 316 -6.55 10.83 -14.75
N GLU A 317 -7.67 11.47 -14.42
CA GLU A 317 -8.98 11.21 -15.04
C GLU A 317 -9.24 11.99 -16.34
N GLY A 318 -8.40 12.98 -16.67
CA GLY A 318 -8.63 13.90 -17.79
C GLY A 318 -9.78 14.90 -17.55
N ARG A 319 -10.17 15.14 -16.28
CA ARG A 319 -11.33 15.94 -15.85
C ARG A 319 -10.97 17.28 -15.20
N LEU A 320 -9.83 17.87 -15.58
CA LEU A 320 -9.31 19.13 -15.01
C LEU A 320 -10.28 20.33 -14.99
N GLU A 321 -11.24 20.37 -15.92
CA GLU A 321 -12.28 21.42 -16.05
C GLU A 321 -13.61 21.08 -15.33
N ASP A 322 -13.69 19.97 -14.59
CA ASP A 322 -14.89 19.55 -13.85
C ASP A 322 -14.93 20.22 -12.45
N ASP A 323 -15.46 21.45 -12.39
CA ASP A 323 -15.58 22.23 -11.14
C ASP A 323 -16.36 21.53 -10.01
N VAL A 324 -17.32 20.65 -10.35
CA VAL A 324 -18.11 19.92 -9.35
C VAL A 324 -17.25 18.83 -8.74
N HIS A 325 -16.64 17.99 -9.58
CA HIS A 325 -15.79 16.91 -9.09
C HIS A 325 -14.53 17.43 -8.41
N ARG A 326 -13.97 18.55 -8.87
CA ARG A 326 -12.90 19.27 -8.18
C ARG A 326 -13.25 19.57 -6.73
N ALA A 327 -14.49 20.00 -6.44
CA ALA A 327 -14.92 20.27 -5.07
C ALA A 327 -15.02 18.98 -4.23
N GLU A 328 -15.57 17.91 -4.79
CA GLU A 328 -15.66 16.59 -4.14
C GLU A 328 -14.26 16.03 -3.79
N VAL A 329 -13.32 16.07 -4.74
CA VAL A 329 -11.94 15.63 -4.56
C VAL A 329 -11.20 16.54 -3.55
N THR A 330 -11.47 17.85 -3.54
CA THR A 330 -10.89 18.78 -2.55
C THR A 330 -11.34 18.43 -1.13
N GLU A 331 -12.63 18.18 -0.91
CA GLU A 331 -13.15 17.78 0.41
C GLU A 331 -12.59 16.42 0.85
N ALA A 332 -12.48 15.46 -0.09
CA ALA A 332 -11.87 14.16 0.16
C ALA A 332 -10.38 14.27 0.55
N SER A 333 -9.57 15.03 -0.21
CA SER A 333 -8.16 15.27 0.09
C SER A 333 -7.96 16.02 1.41
N GLU A 334 -8.80 17.02 1.73
CA GLU A 334 -8.77 17.67 3.04
C GLU A 334 -9.08 16.66 4.18
N LYS A 335 -10.13 15.84 4.05
CA LYS A 335 -10.48 14.82 5.06
C LYS A 335 -9.36 13.78 5.20
N GLN A 336 -8.76 13.34 4.10
CA GLN A 336 -7.63 12.40 4.07
C GLN A 336 -6.41 13.00 4.78
N PHE A 337 -5.99 14.22 4.43
CA PHE A 337 -4.86 14.90 5.09
C PHE A 337 -5.09 15.07 6.59
N ARG A 338 -6.27 15.56 7.01
CA ARG A 338 -6.59 15.73 8.43
C ARG A 338 -6.57 14.38 9.17
N THR A 339 -7.10 13.33 8.56
CA THR A 339 -7.10 11.96 9.11
C THR A 339 -5.67 11.43 9.28
N GLN A 340 -4.82 11.56 8.27
CA GLN A 340 -3.42 11.13 8.35
C GLN A 340 -2.66 11.89 9.44
N VAL A 341 -2.78 13.23 9.48
CA VAL A 341 -2.13 14.07 10.48
C VAL A 341 -2.60 13.71 11.90
N LEU A 342 -3.89 13.41 12.09
CA LEU A 342 -4.43 12.92 13.36
C LEU A 342 -3.80 11.58 13.76
N LEU A 343 -3.84 10.57 12.89
CA LEU A 343 -3.32 9.23 13.19
C LEU A 343 -1.81 9.23 13.43
N ASP A 344 -1.03 9.99 12.64
CA ASP A 344 0.40 10.16 12.86
C ASP A 344 0.68 10.85 14.22
N THR A 345 -0.20 11.76 14.68
CA THR A 345 -0.06 12.40 16.01
C THR A 345 -0.38 11.41 17.14
N ILE A 346 -1.42 10.58 16.97
CA ILE A 346 -1.76 9.53 17.94
C ILE A 346 -0.60 8.53 18.09
N ALA A 347 0.02 8.13 16.97
CA ALA A 347 1.20 7.27 16.96
C ALA A 347 2.41 7.89 17.66
N GLU A 348 2.74 9.15 17.34
CA GLU A 348 3.88 9.86 17.95
C GLU A 348 3.67 10.18 19.44
N GLN A 349 2.45 10.46 19.88
CA GLN A 349 2.15 10.71 21.31
C GLN A 349 2.10 9.43 22.14
N ALA A 350 1.83 8.27 21.52
CA ALA A 350 1.82 6.97 22.18
C ALA A 350 3.20 6.25 22.15
N ASP A 351 4.20 6.79 21.44
CA ASP A 351 5.58 6.25 21.31
C ASP A 351 5.63 4.75 20.94
N VAL A 352 4.69 4.34 20.07
CA VAL A 352 4.39 2.92 19.80
C VAL A 352 5.52 2.23 19.05
N GLN A 353 5.99 1.12 19.62
CA GLN A 353 6.90 0.20 18.94
C GLN A 353 6.10 -0.95 18.30
N VAL A 354 6.36 -1.15 17.00
CA VAL A 354 5.78 -2.24 16.20
C VAL A 354 6.67 -3.46 16.32
N SER A 355 6.11 -4.58 16.78
CA SER A 355 6.83 -5.84 16.89
C SER A 355 7.01 -6.51 15.51
N GLN A 356 8.04 -7.36 15.41
CA GLN A 356 8.25 -8.18 14.21
C GLN A 356 7.07 -9.14 13.95
N GLU A 357 6.31 -9.51 14.98
CA GLU A 357 5.14 -10.37 14.84
C GLU A 357 3.91 -9.59 14.37
N GLU A 358 3.63 -8.42 14.96
CA GLU A 358 2.57 -7.50 14.52
C GLU A 358 2.72 -7.13 13.04
N LEU A 359 3.94 -6.78 12.63
CA LEU A 359 4.27 -6.49 11.22
C LEU A 359 4.07 -7.74 10.33
N SER A 360 4.45 -8.93 10.81
CA SER A 360 4.31 -10.17 10.04
C SER A 360 2.85 -10.58 9.86
N GLN A 361 2.03 -10.46 10.91
CA GLN A 361 0.60 -10.73 10.86
C GLN A 361 -0.12 -9.77 9.91
N TYR A 362 0.15 -8.46 10.01
CA TYR A 362 -0.38 -7.46 9.09
C TYR A 362 0.02 -7.75 7.63
N LEU A 363 1.30 -8.05 7.36
CA LEU A 363 1.78 -8.38 6.00
C LEU A 363 1.10 -9.63 5.41
N ILE A 364 0.79 -10.65 6.24
CA ILE A 364 0.04 -11.83 5.81
C ILE A 364 -1.42 -11.46 5.48
N GLN A 365 -2.06 -10.62 6.31
CA GLN A 365 -3.43 -10.16 6.10
C GLN A 365 -3.56 -9.32 4.81
N SER A 366 -2.66 -8.35 4.60
CA SER A 366 -2.62 -7.55 3.37
C SER A 366 -2.33 -8.41 2.14
N ALA A 367 -1.37 -9.34 2.20
CA ALA A 367 -1.07 -10.23 1.08
C ALA A 367 -2.30 -11.07 0.65
N ALA A 368 -3.09 -11.54 1.61
CA ALA A 368 -4.34 -12.25 1.34
C ALA A 368 -5.39 -11.37 0.64
N GLN A 369 -5.51 -10.08 1.03
CA GLN A 369 -6.40 -9.12 0.35
C GLN A 369 -5.98 -8.87 -1.11
N TYR A 370 -4.68 -8.88 -1.41
CA TYR A 370 -4.15 -8.77 -2.78
C TYR A 370 -4.10 -10.11 -3.54
N GLY A 371 -4.53 -11.23 -2.93
CA GLY A 371 -4.45 -12.56 -3.54
C GLY A 371 -3.02 -13.07 -3.77
N MET A 372 -2.02 -12.49 -3.09
CA MET A 372 -0.59 -12.78 -3.26
C MET A 372 -0.05 -13.72 -2.18
N ALA A 373 1.01 -14.46 -2.47
CA ALA A 373 1.77 -15.14 -1.43
C ALA A 373 2.50 -14.10 -0.55
N PRO A 374 2.49 -14.22 0.80
CA PRO A 374 3.10 -13.22 1.69
C PRO A 374 4.58 -12.92 1.39
N GLN A 375 5.34 -13.92 0.95
CA GLN A 375 6.75 -13.75 0.55
C GLN A 375 6.88 -12.85 -0.70
N GLU A 376 6.03 -13.04 -1.71
CA GLU A 376 6.05 -12.28 -2.96
C GLU A 376 5.58 -10.83 -2.73
N PHE A 377 4.59 -10.65 -1.85
CA PHE A 377 4.11 -9.33 -1.42
C PHE A 377 5.22 -8.54 -0.69
N VAL A 378 5.96 -9.19 0.23
CA VAL A 378 7.10 -8.57 0.92
C VAL A 378 8.25 -8.24 -0.05
N GLU A 379 8.56 -9.12 -1.01
CA GLU A 379 9.59 -8.85 -2.01
C GLU A 379 9.21 -7.68 -2.95
N ALA A 380 7.94 -7.55 -3.33
CA ALA A 380 7.42 -6.40 -4.05
C ALA A 380 7.61 -5.09 -3.26
N LEU A 381 7.17 -5.08 -1.99
CA LEU A 381 7.28 -3.92 -1.08
C LEU A 381 8.72 -3.53 -0.75
N GLN A 382 9.66 -4.48 -0.76
CA GLN A 382 11.09 -4.20 -0.67
C GLN A 382 11.61 -3.55 -1.96
N SER A 383 11.21 -4.06 -3.12
CA SER A 383 11.66 -3.54 -4.42
C SER A 383 11.20 -2.10 -4.69
N SER A 384 10.03 -1.72 -4.17
CA SER A 384 9.47 -0.36 -4.23
C SER A 384 9.90 0.54 -3.06
N ASN A 385 10.66 0.03 -2.09
CA ASN A 385 11.03 0.72 -0.85
C ASN A 385 9.80 1.20 -0.03
N GLN A 386 8.68 0.48 -0.07
CA GLN A 386 7.44 0.82 0.62
C GLN A 386 7.31 0.26 2.04
N LEU A 387 8.12 -0.73 2.45
CA LEU A 387 8.06 -1.30 3.81
C LEU A 387 8.02 -0.25 4.95
N PRO A 388 8.80 0.85 4.95
CA PRO A 388 8.74 1.84 6.03
C PRO A 388 7.37 2.52 6.18
N ALA A 389 6.61 2.64 5.09
CA ALA A 389 5.26 3.22 5.12
C ALA A 389 4.27 2.27 5.82
N LEU A 390 4.37 0.96 5.58
CA LEU A 390 3.55 -0.05 6.26
C LEU A 390 3.91 -0.19 7.74
N VAL A 391 5.20 -0.08 8.12
CA VAL A 391 5.58 -0.02 9.55
C VAL A 391 4.92 1.18 10.24
N GLY A 392 4.89 2.34 9.57
CA GLY A 392 4.13 3.50 10.04
C GLY A 392 2.61 3.27 10.12
N GLU A 393 2.05 2.44 9.24
CA GLU A 393 0.63 2.09 9.27
C GLU A 393 0.28 1.13 10.41
N VAL A 394 1.08 0.09 10.64
CA VAL A 394 0.93 -0.79 11.82
C VAL A 394 1.08 0.02 13.11
N ALA A 395 2.01 0.99 13.16
CA ALA A 395 2.16 1.90 14.28
C ALA A 395 0.90 2.76 14.50
N ARG A 396 0.33 3.37 13.45
CA ARG A 396 -0.95 4.10 13.51
C ARG A 396 -2.09 3.22 14.01
N ASN A 397 -2.21 2.01 13.47
CA ASN A 397 -3.30 1.08 13.80
C ASN A 397 -3.23 0.59 15.25
N LYS A 398 -2.02 0.28 15.76
CA LYS A 398 -1.78 -0.06 17.18
C LYS A 398 -2.00 1.15 18.10
N ALA A 399 -1.52 2.34 17.71
CA ALA A 399 -1.72 3.55 18.50
C ALA A 399 -3.20 3.96 18.61
N LEU A 400 -3.98 3.82 17.52
CA LEU A 400 -5.43 4.04 17.53
C LEU A 400 -6.15 3.03 18.44
N ALA A 401 -5.68 1.78 18.49
CA ALA A 401 -6.21 0.77 19.42
C ALA A 401 -5.91 1.11 20.89
N ILE A 402 -4.67 1.55 21.18
CA ILE A 402 -4.25 2.03 22.50
C ILE A 402 -5.00 3.32 22.91
N ALA A 403 -5.38 4.16 21.95
CA ALA A 403 -6.25 5.31 22.18
C ALA A 403 -7.69 4.87 22.48
N LEU A 404 -8.24 3.92 21.70
CA LEU A 404 -9.59 3.39 21.88
C LEU A 404 -9.79 2.71 23.24
N GLY A 405 -8.77 2.02 23.76
CA GLY A 405 -8.77 1.47 25.12
C GLY A 405 -8.82 2.50 26.26
N LYS A 406 -8.71 3.80 25.94
CA LYS A 406 -8.84 4.94 26.88
C LYS A 406 -10.14 5.72 26.65
N VAL A 407 -11.00 5.25 25.76
CA VAL A 407 -12.25 5.88 25.34
C VAL A 407 -13.43 5.04 25.81
N LYS A 408 -14.53 5.68 26.22
CA LYS A 408 -15.73 4.95 26.63
C LYS A 408 -16.52 4.48 25.39
N VAL A 409 -16.43 3.20 25.05
CA VAL A 409 -17.27 2.61 24.00
C VAL A 409 -18.57 2.03 24.58
N VAL A 410 -19.70 2.37 23.95
CA VAL A 410 -21.02 1.83 24.27
C VAL A 410 -21.73 1.37 23.00
N ASP A 411 -22.66 0.42 23.12
CA ASP A 411 -23.57 0.06 22.03
C ASP A 411 -24.81 0.97 21.97
N SER A 412 -25.63 0.80 20.93
CA SER A 412 -26.88 1.53 20.73
C SER A 412 -27.95 1.26 21.80
N ASN A 413 -27.79 0.20 22.59
CA ASN A 413 -28.61 -0.12 23.76
C ASN A 413 -28.05 0.47 25.07
N GLY A 414 -26.87 1.11 25.03
CA GLY A 414 -26.19 1.72 26.18
C GLY A 414 -25.39 0.73 27.05
N LYS A 415 -25.20 -0.51 26.58
CA LYS A 415 -24.28 -1.49 27.20
C LYS A 415 -22.84 -1.05 26.92
N ALA A 416 -21.92 -1.30 27.84
CA ALA A 416 -20.49 -1.18 27.53
C ALA A 416 -20.06 -2.29 26.56
N VAL A 417 -19.30 -1.94 25.54
CA VAL A 417 -18.64 -2.91 24.65
C VAL A 417 -17.27 -3.22 25.24
N ASP A 418 -16.96 -4.49 25.41
CA ASP A 418 -15.60 -4.90 25.77
C ASP A 418 -14.76 -4.98 24.49
N LEU A 419 -13.55 -4.43 24.55
CA LEU A 419 -12.60 -4.36 23.45
C LEU A 419 -11.19 -4.77 23.92
N SER A 420 -11.07 -5.48 25.05
CA SER A 420 -9.80 -6.03 25.56
C SER A 420 -8.94 -6.65 24.45
N ASP A 421 -9.58 -7.48 23.61
CA ASP A 421 -8.94 -8.28 22.57
C ASP A 421 -8.35 -7.43 21.43
N PHE A 422 -8.73 -6.15 21.36
CA PHE A 422 -8.14 -5.17 20.45
C PHE A 422 -7.02 -4.33 21.07
N ILE A 423 -6.91 -4.30 22.39
CA ILE A 423 -6.02 -3.40 23.13
C ILE A 423 -4.81 -4.22 23.61
N VAL A 424 -3.89 -4.50 22.70
CA VAL A 424 -2.57 -5.05 23.05
C VAL A 424 -1.82 -4.00 23.88
N THR A 425 -1.90 -4.12 25.21
CA THR A 425 -1.17 -3.27 26.14
C THR A 425 0.30 -3.69 26.19
N ASP A 426 1.23 -2.73 26.06
CA ASP A 426 2.66 -3.02 26.00
C ASP A 426 3.23 -3.68 27.28
N ASP A 427 2.48 -3.74 28.38
CA ASP A 427 2.82 -4.56 29.56
C ASP A 427 2.96 -6.06 29.22
N GLU A 428 2.08 -6.63 28.37
CA GLU A 428 2.21 -8.04 27.96
C GLU A 428 3.40 -8.26 27.02
N ALA A 429 3.70 -7.28 26.16
CA ALA A 429 4.89 -7.31 25.31
C ALA A 429 6.19 -7.22 26.13
N ALA A 430 6.20 -6.37 27.18
CA ALA A 430 7.32 -6.25 28.10
C ALA A 430 7.53 -7.52 28.94
N GLU A 431 6.47 -8.15 29.46
CA GLU A 431 6.60 -9.42 30.18
C GLU A 431 7.11 -10.54 29.25
N ALA A 432 6.64 -10.61 28.00
CA ALA A 432 7.10 -11.58 27.00
C ALA A 432 8.61 -11.47 26.68
N GLU A 433 9.17 -10.26 26.58
CA GLU A 433 10.62 -10.09 26.42
C GLU A 433 11.40 -10.53 27.67
N THR A 434 10.87 -10.32 28.89
CA THR A 434 11.56 -10.74 30.12
C THR A 434 11.60 -12.27 30.31
N GLU A 435 10.55 -13.01 29.94
CA GLU A 435 10.54 -14.48 29.94
C GLU A 435 11.51 -15.10 28.91
N ALA A 436 11.91 -14.33 27.89
CA ALA A 436 12.87 -14.74 26.88
C ALA A 436 14.32 -14.69 27.41
N GLU A 437 14.69 -13.66 28.20
CA GLU A 437 16.05 -13.55 28.76
C GLU A 437 16.30 -14.51 29.95
N GLU A 438 15.31 -14.84 30.80
CA GLU A 438 15.60 -15.53 32.07
C GLU A 438 15.83 -17.06 31.99
N LYS A 439 16.10 -17.64 30.81
CA LYS A 439 16.42 -19.08 30.67
C LYS A 439 17.93 -19.37 30.90
N PRO A 440 18.34 -19.99 32.03
CA PRO A 440 19.75 -20.03 32.44
C PRO A 440 20.60 -21.02 31.61
N ALA A 441 21.73 -20.52 31.09
CA ALA A 441 22.64 -21.28 30.24
C ALA A 441 23.24 -22.53 30.93
N LYS A 442 22.90 -23.72 30.44
CA LYS A 442 23.45 -25.00 30.91
C LYS A 442 24.90 -25.19 30.43
N LYS A 443 25.82 -25.35 31.39
CA LYS A 443 27.26 -25.56 31.17
C LYS A 443 27.56 -26.86 30.41
N ALA A 444 28.31 -26.76 29.31
CA ALA A 444 28.92 -27.91 28.64
C ALA A 444 30.24 -28.36 29.34
N PRO A 445 30.54 -29.67 29.42
CA PRO A 445 31.72 -30.18 30.13
C PRO A 445 33.01 -30.16 29.28
N ALA A 446 34.15 -29.93 29.95
CA ALA A 446 35.46 -29.81 29.30
C ALA A 446 36.07 -31.14 28.84
N LYS A 447 36.89 -31.09 27.78
CA LYS A 447 37.84 -32.16 27.39
C LYS A 447 39.27 -31.61 27.21
N LYS A 448 40.27 -32.48 27.44
CA LYS A 448 41.70 -32.12 27.53
C LYS A 448 42.36 -31.92 26.17
N ALA A 449 43.37 -31.07 26.14
CA ALA A 449 44.39 -31.02 25.09
C ALA A 449 45.34 -32.25 25.15
N PRO A 450 46.09 -32.49 24.06
CA PRO A 450 47.55 -32.56 24.17
C PRO A 450 48.26 -31.58 23.22
N ALA A 451 49.59 -31.47 23.30
CA ALA A 451 50.36 -30.43 22.62
C ALA A 451 51.71 -30.90 22.04
N LYS A 452 52.29 -30.06 21.15
CA LYS A 452 53.67 -30.05 20.64
C LYS A 452 54.12 -31.18 19.69
N LYS A 453 54.39 -30.82 18.43
CA LYS A 453 55.76 -30.73 17.87
C LYS A 453 55.79 -30.04 16.49
N ALA A 454 57.00 -29.66 16.06
CA ALA A 454 57.35 -28.95 14.83
C ALA A 454 58.82 -29.34 14.45
N PRO A 455 59.45 -28.87 13.35
CA PRO A 455 58.96 -28.56 11.98
C PRO A 455 59.86 -29.19 10.85
N ALA A 456 59.58 -28.86 9.57
CA ALA A 456 60.55 -28.43 8.51
C ALA A 456 60.74 -29.24 7.18
N LYS A 457 60.98 -28.45 6.10
CA LYS A 457 61.76 -28.67 4.84
C LYS A 457 61.24 -29.50 3.62
N LYS A 458 60.87 -28.74 2.56
CA LYS A 458 61.44 -28.66 1.17
C LYS A 458 61.91 -29.91 0.37
N ALA A 459 61.37 -30.05 -0.85
CA ALA A 459 62.00 -30.15 -2.20
C ALA A 459 60.85 -30.15 -3.28
N ASP A 460 60.85 -29.40 -4.39
CA ASP A 460 61.51 -29.61 -5.71
C ASP A 460 61.17 -30.97 -6.39
N ALA A 461 60.82 -31.15 -7.68
CA ALA A 461 60.38 -30.33 -8.85
C ALA A 461 59.83 -31.32 -9.96
N ASP A 462 59.45 -31.07 -11.23
CA ASP A 462 59.38 -29.89 -12.16
C ASP A 462 58.50 -30.18 -13.43
N ALA A 463 58.15 -29.13 -14.20
CA ALA A 463 57.91 -28.98 -15.68
C ALA A 463 56.95 -29.84 -16.58
N ALA A 464 56.46 -29.15 -17.66
CA ALA A 464 55.79 -29.61 -18.92
C ALA A 464 54.35 -30.20 -18.82
N ASP A 465 53.41 -30.00 -19.77
CA ASP A 465 53.50 -29.67 -21.22
C ASP A 465 52.37 -28.71 -21.72
N GLU A 466 52.36 -28.31 -23.00
CA GLU A 466 51.40 -27.40 -23.70
C GLU A 466 50.83 -28.11 -24.99
N PRO A 467 50.13 -27.51 -26.00
CA PRO A 467 49.44 -26.22 -26.14
C PRO A 467 48.03 -26.26 -26.82
N ALA A 468 47.39 -25.08 -26.94
CA ALA A 468 46.41 -24.66 -28.00
C ALA A 468 44.96 -25.26 -27.97
N GLU A 469 43.91 -24.69 -28.61
CA GLU A 469 43.82 -23.65 -29.66
C GLU A 469 42.75 -22.53 -29.45
N LYS A 470 43.11 -21.30 -29.89
CA LYS A 470 42.33 -20.31 -30.68
C LYS A 470 40.94 -19.78 -30.25
N LYS A 471 40.95 -18.51 -29.81
CA LYS A 471 39.99 -17.40 -30.12
C LYS A 471 39.87 -17.13 -31.65
N PRO A 472 38.96 -16.27 -32.21
CA PRO A 472 38.32 -15.09 -31.61
C PRO A 472 36.81 -14.89 -31.94
N ALA A 473 36.29 -13.67 -31.76
CA ALA A 473 34.86 -13.32 -31.72
C ALA A 473 34.36 -12.39 -32.85
N ALA A 474 33.04 -12.13 -32.79
CA ALA A 474 32.29 -10.96 -33.28
C ALA A 474 31.91 -10.84 -34.78
N LYS A 475 30.61 -10.56 -35.02
CA LYS A 475 30.18 -9.29 -35.63
C LYS A 475 28.67 -8.99 -35.55
N LYS A 476 28.38 -7.68 -35.56
CA LYS A 476 27.09 -6.98 -35.65
C LYS A 476 26.65 -6.83 -37.12
N PRO A 477 25.34 -6.88 -37.46
CA PRO A 477 24.78 -6.28 -38.67
C PRO A 477 24.12 -4.91 -38.41
N ALA A 478 23.83 -4.15 -39.47
CA ALA A 478 23.34 -2.77 -39.39
C ALA A 478 22.15 -2.51 -40.35
N ALA A 479 21.50 -1.36 -40.17
CA ALA A 479 20.20 -1.04 -40.75
C ALA A 479 20.14 -0.86 -42.28
N LYS A 480 18.94 -1.14 -42.82
CA LYS A 480 18.34 -0.54 -44.02
C LYS A 480 16.83 -0.41 -43.74
N LYS A 481 16.01 0.43 -44.37
CA LYS A 481 16.08 1.71 -45.11
C LYS A 481 14.67 1.83 -45.76
N ALA A 482 13.98 2.96 -45.61
CA ALA A 482 12.56 3.09 -46.00
C ALA A 482 12.28 3.11 -47.52
N PRO A 483 11.05 2.77 -47.96
CA PRO A 483 10.50 3.11 -49.28
C PRO A 483 9.88 4.54 -49.30
N ALA A 484 9.55 5.07 -50.49
CA ALA A 484 8.91 6.38 -50.66
C ALA A 484 8.16 6.53 -52.02
N LYS A 485 7.22 7.49 -52.11
CA LYS A 485 6.32 7.85 -53.26
C LYS A 485 5.16 6.84 -53.47
N LYS A 486 3.95 7.19 -53.94
CA LYS A 486 3.26 8.43 -54.42
C LYS A 486 1.91 8.57 -53.65
N ALA A 487 1.16 9.67 -53.51
CA ALA A 487 0.92 10.93 -54.26
C ALA A 487 -0.23 10.89 -55.33
N ALA A 488 -1.27 11.72 -55.09
CA ALA A 488 -2.50 11.99 -55.89
C ALA A 488 -3.58 10.85 -55.88
N ASP A 489 -4.90 11.10 -56.05
CA ASP A 489 -5.65 12.33 -56.42
C ASP A 489 -7.14 12.32 -55.94
N LYS A 490 -7.77 13.50 -55.86
CA LYS A 490 -9.23 13.84 -55.90
C LYS A 490 -10.34 13.19 -55.02
N ALA A 491 -11.21 14.11 -54.54
CA ALA A 491 -12.68 14.04 -54.38
C ALA A 491 -13.27 13.05 -53.34
N GLU A 492 -14.46 13.30 -52.78
CA GLU A 492 -15.43 14.40 -52.98
C GLU A 492 -15.72 15.15 -51.67
#